data_AF-A0A534ARF2-F1
#
_entry.id   AF-A0A534ARF2-F1
#
_cell.length_a   1.000
_cell.length_b   1.000
_cell.length_c   1.000
_cell.angle_alpha   90.00
_cell.angle_beta   90.00
_cell.angle_gamma   90.00
#
_symmetry.space_group_name_H-M   'P 1'
#
loop_
_entity.id
_entity.type
_entity.pdbx_description
1 polymer ?
#
loop_
_entity_poly.entity_id
_entity_poly.type
_entity_poly.pdbx_seq_one_letter_code
_entity_poly.pdbx_strand_id
1 'polypeptide(L)'
;PAPNAESCEYWQYCAIDGFLCACCGGTANSCPPGTATSPITWIGTCHNPADGRDYIVSYNDCCGKTSCGNCECNRNEGEKPMYRLSRNNDVNWCMANTDSNYHCSVSVILGVAEK
;
A
#
# COMPACT_ATOMS: atom_id res chain seq x y z
N PRO A 1 -11.38 13.05 -15.30
CA PRO A 1 -10.17 12.20 -15.46
C PRO A 1 -10.17 11.11 -14.38
N ALA A 2 -9.71 9.90 -14.69
CA ALA A 2 -9.54 8.89 -13.64
C ALA A 2 -8.46 9.36 -12.64
N PRO A 3 -8.58 9.06 -11.33
CA PRO A 3 -7.54 9.36 -10.35
C PRO A 3 -6.19 8.75 -10.75
N ASN A 4 -5.10 9.50 -10.56
CA ASN A 4 -3.74 9.04 -10.86
C ASN A 4 -3.08 8.42 -9.62
N ALA A 5 -1.87 7.87 -9.77
CA ALA A 5 -1.13 7.20 -8.70
C ALA A 5 -0.76 8.08 -7.49
N GLU A 6 -0.96 9.41 -7.56
CA GLU A 6 -0.70 10.36 -6.47
C GLU A 6 -1.99 10.74 -5.71
N SER A 7 -3.13 10.14 -6.06
CA SER A 7 -4.42 10.38 -5.44
C SER A 7 -4.87 9.19 -4.60
N CYS A 8 -5.36 9.42 -3.38
CA CYS A 8 -5.95 8.38 -2.53
C CYS A 8 -7.14 7.68 -3.19
N GLU A 9 -7.82 8.34 -4.15
CA GLU A 9 -8.95 7.78 -4.90
C GLU A 9 -8.51 6.80 -6.01
N TYR A 10 -7.21 6.63 -6.23
CA TYR A 10 -6.73 5.59 -7.13
C TYR A 10 -7.16 4.22 -6.62
N TRP A 11 -7.76 3.42 -7.50
CA TRP A 11 -8.50 2.22 -7.10
C TRP A 11 -7.64 1.17 -6.40
N GLN A 12 -6.33 1.12 -6.70
CA GLN A 12 -5.40 0.19 -6.05
C GLN A 12 -5.09 0.55 -4.59
N TYR A 13 -5.54 1.70 -4.10
CA TYR A 13 -5.28 2.18 -2.74
C TYR A 13 -6.44 1.95 -1.78
N CYS A 14 -7.33 1.00 -2.10
CA CYS A 14 -8.58 0.78 -1.36
C CYS A 14 -8.41 0.45 0.14
N ALA A 15 -7.25 -0.07 0.53
CA ALA A 15 -6.94 -0.41 1.91
C ALA A 15 -5.57 0.15 2.34
N ILE A 16 -5.07 1.22 1.70
CA ILE A 16 -3.77 1.80 2.04
C ILE A 16 -3.88 2.64 3.32
N ASP A 17 -2.84 2.59 4.15
CA ASP A 17 -2.67 3.48 5.30
C ASP A 17 -1.23 4.04 5.30
N GLY A 18 -1.10 5.36 5.35
CA GLY A 18 0.16 6.10 5.33
C GLY A 18 0.41 6.89 4.04
N PHE A 19 1.66 7.01 3.60
CA PHE A 19 2.06 7.88 2.49
C PHE A 19 2.19 7.11 1.17
N LEU A 20 1.71 7.68 0.07
CA LEU A 20 1.86 7.07 -1.26
C LEU A 20 3.31 7.20 -1.77
N CYS A 21 3.98 6.07 -2.05
CA CYS A 21 5.36 6.10 -2.58
C CYS A 21 5.49 6.83 -3.93
N ALA A 22 4.41 6.91 -4.72
CA ALA A 22 4.37 7.71 -5.94
C ALA A 22 4.68 9.20 -5.70
N CYS A 23 4.36 9.73 -4.52
CA CYS A 23 4.65 11.11 -4.13
C CYS A 23 6.03 11.29 -3.47
N CYS A 24 6.80 10.21 -3.34
CA CYS A 24 8.04 10.15 -2.54
C CYS A 24 9.27 9.82 -3.39
N GLY A 25 9.18 9.95 -4.71
CA GLY A 25 10.25 9.58 -5.64
C GLY A 25 10.28 8.09 -6.00
N GLY A 26 9.23 7.35 -5.63
CA GLY A 26 8.95 6.00 -6.12
C GLY A 26 7.88 6.03 -7.22
N THR A 27 7.19 4.91 -7.39
CA THR A 27 5.98 4.82 -8.22
C THR A 27 4.86 4.15 -7.41
N ALA A 28 3.71 3.90 -8.03
CA ALA A 28 2.64 3.11 -7.40
C ALA A 28 3.13 1.73 -6.95
N ASN A 29 4.11 1.11 -7.62
CA ASN A 29 4.53 -0.27 -7.36
C ASN A 29 6.05 -0.45 -7.16
N SER A 30 6.81 0.63 -7.00
CA SER A 30 8.26 0.56 -6.75
C SER A 30 8.70 1.57 -5.69
N CYS A 31 9.51 1.09 -4.74
CA CYS A 31 10.00 1.92 -3.65
C CYS A 31 10.91 3.07 -4.11
N PRO A 32 10.91 4.21 -3.40
CA PRO A 32 11.87 5.29 -3.65
C PRO A 32 13.32 4.85 -3.46
N PRO A 33 14.29 5.44 -4.19
CA PRO A 33 15.70 5.14 -4.01
C PRO A 33 16.18 5.28 -2.55
N GLY A 34 16.97 4.30 -2.10
CA GLY A 34 17.54 4.28 -0.75
C GLY A 34 16.55 3.89 0.36
N THR A 35 15.37 3.38 0.00
CA THR A 35 14.51 2.63 0.92
C THR A 35 14.58 1.13 0.62
N ALA A 36 14.20 0.30 1.58
CA ALA A 36 14.12 -1.15 1.42
C ALA A 36 12.65 -1.58 1.45
N THR A 37 12.21 -2.35 0.45
CA THR A 37 10.85 -2.93 0.46
C THR A 37 10.69 -3.90 1.63
N SER A 38 9.55 -3.83 2.32
CA SER A 38 9.23 -4.79 3.36
C SER A 38 9.00 -6.18 2.78
N PRO A 39 9.57 -7.26 3.38
CA PRO A 39 9.33 -8.63 2.96
C PRO A 39 7.94 -9.14 3.37
N ILE A 40 7.20 -8.39 4.19
CA ILE A 40 5.85 -8.73 4.68
C ILE A 40 4.90 -7.56 4.45
N THR A 41 3.60 -7.82 4.48
CA THR A 41 2.58 -6.83 4.12
C THR A 41 1.18 -7.29 4.52
N TRP A 42 0.24 -6.34 4.52
CA TRP A 42 -1.19 -6.62 4.48
C TRP A 42 -1.69 -6.63 3.03
N ILE A 43 -2.84 -7.26 2.83
CA ILE A 43 -3.49 -7.33 1.53
C ILE A 43 -4.88 -6.69 1.55
N GLY A 44 -5.22 -6.06 0.43
CA GLY A 44 -6.56 -5.59 0.12
C GLY A 44 -7.17 -6.32 -1.06
N THR A 45 -8.48 -6.20 -1.20
CA THR A 45 -9.21 -6.64 -2.40
C THR A 45 -9.90 -5.42 -2.99
N CYS A 46 -9.33 -4.89 -4.06
CA CYS A 46 -9.74 -3.60 -4.63
C CYS A 46 -10.49 -3.78 -5.95
N HIS A 47 -11.58 -3.04 -6.11
CA HIS A 47 -12.36 -3.05 -7.34
C HIS A 47 -11.76 -2.12 -8.39
N ASN A 48 -11.46 -2.64 -9.58
CA ASN A 48 -11.00 -1.84 -10.71
C ASN A 48 -12.20 -1.37 -11.57
N PRO A 49 -12.54 -0.07 -11.57
CA PRO A 49 -13.69 0.42 -12.33
C PRO A 49 -13.50 0.36 -13.86
N ALA A 50 -12.27 0.18 -14.35
CA ALA A 50 -12.00 0.12 -15.78
C ALA A 50 -12.41 -1.21 -16.42
N ASP A 51 -12.34 -2.31 -15.68
CA ASP A 51 -12.69 -3.65 -16.18
C ASP A 51 -13.70 -4.41 -15.30
N GLY A 52 -14.16 -3.80 -14.19
CA GLY A 52 -15.17 -4.34 -13.29
C GLY A 52 -14.71 -5.54 -12.47
N ARG A 53 -13.41 -5.81 -12.39
CA ARG A 53 -12.84 -6.95 -11.65
C ARG A 53 -12.25 -6.51 -10.32
N ASP A 54 -12.28 -7.43 -9.37
CA ASP A 54 -11.61 -7.26 -8.08
C ASP A 54 -10.21 -7.86 -8.16
N TYR A 55 -9.22 -7.17 -7.58
CA TYR A 55 -7.82 -7.59 -7.58
C TYR A 55 -7.28 -7.69 -6.15
N ILE A 56 -6.42 -8.68 -5.91
CA ILE A 56 -5.63 -8.78 -4.69
C ILE A 56 -4.47 -7.80 -4.82
N VAL A 57 -4.38 -6.87 -3.88
CA VAL A 57 -3.34 -5.85 -3.81
C VAL A 57 -2.51 -6.06 -2.55
N SER A 58 -1.19 -6.06 -2.72
CA SER A 58 -0.19 -6.10 -1.67
C SER A 58 0.30 -4.69 -1.38
N TYR A 59 0.28 -4.28 -0.11
CA TYR A 59 0.69 -2.94 0.31
C TYR A 59 2.06 -2.97 0.99
N ASN A 60 3.10 -3.29 0.23
CA ASN A 60 4.43 -3.38 0.83
C ASN A 60 4.90 -1.99 1.24
N ASP A 61 5.33 -1.87 2.49
CA ASP A 61 5.99 -0.65 2.93
C ASP A 61 7.38 -0.53 2.32
N CYS A 62 7.82 0.70 2.15
CA CYS A 62 9.20 1.06 1.88
C CYS A 62 9.79 1.61 3.19
N CYS A 63 10.90 1.04 3.59
CA CYS A 63 11.43 1.13 4.95
C CYS A 63 12.87 1.67 4.98
N GLY A 64 13.36 2.02 6.17
CA GLY A 64 14.75 2.45 6.39
C GLY A 64 15.02 3.94 6.11
N LYS A 65 13.96 4.73 6.02
CA LYS A 65 14.00 6.20 6.01
C LYS A 65 12.88 6.74 6.89
N THR A 66 13.00 8.00 7.32
CA THR A 66 11.93 8.72 8.00
C THR A 66 10.71 8.88 7.10
N SER A 67 9.52 8.96 7.68
CA SER A 67 8.24 9.18 6.99
C SER A 67 8.31 10.22 5.88
N CYS A 68 7.73 9.91 4.72
CA CYS A 68 7.76 10.76 3.53
C CYS A 68 7.00 12.09 3.71
N GLY A 69 5.84 12.07 4.38
CA GLY A 69 5.06 13.29 4.65
C GLY A 69 4.26 13.85 3.48
N ASN A 70 4.19 13.16 2.33
CA ASN A 70 3.41 13.57 1.15
C ASN A 70 2.33 12.54 0.83
N CYS A 71 1.18 13.00 0.36
CA CYS A 71 0.06 12.15 -0.06
C CYS A 71 -0.33 11.13 1.01
N GLU A 72 -0.63 11.61 2.21
CA GLU A 72 -1.18 10.79 3.27
C GLU A 72 -2.58 10.31 2.88
N CYS A 73 -2.79 9.01 2.98
CA CYS A 73 -4.04 8.34 2.67
C CYS A 73 -4.38 7.37 3.80
N ASN A 74 -5.65 7.31 4.15
CA ASN A 74 -6.18 6.31 5.06
C ASN A 74 -7.49 5.78 4.47
N ARG A 75 -7.44 4.58 3.91
CA ARG A 75 -8.57 3.88 3.30
C ARG A 75 -8.64 2.48 3.86
N ASN A 76 -9.85 2.02 4.16
CA ASN A 76 -10.08 0.85 5.02
C ASN A 76 -11.07 -0.13 4.40
N GLU A 77 -11.18 -0.19 3.07
CA GLU A 77 -12.16 -1.05 2.43
C GLU A 77 -11.80 -2.53 2.60
N GLY A 78 -12.63 -3.23 3.38
CA GLY A 78 -12.39 -4.62 3.72
C GLY A 78 -11.24 -4.85 4.69
N GLU A 79 -10.71 -3.81 5.31
CA GLU A 79 -9.76 -3.90 6.43
C GLU A 79 -10.34 -4.78 7.56
N LYS A 80 -9.46 -5.41 8.34
CA LYS A 80 -9.83 -6.23 9.50
C LYS A 80 -8.95 -5.90 10.70
N PRO A 81 -9.51 -5.91 11.93
CA PRO A 81 -8.71 -5.66 13.13
C PRO A 81 -7.55 -6.65 13.29
N MET A 82 -6.60 -6.29 14.16
CA MET A 82 -5.36 -7.01 14.48
C MET A 82 -5.44 -8.56 14.57
N TYR A 83 -6.57 -9.13 15.00
CA TYR A 83 -6.76 -10.60 15.04
C TYR A 83 -6.79 -11.26 13.64
N ARG A 84 -6.89 -10.46 12.56
CA ARG A 84 -6.71 -10.86 11.16
C ARG A 84 -5.60 -10.02 10.53
N LEU A 85 -4.40 -10.15 11.09
CA LEU A 85 -3.24 -9.32 10.75
C LEU A 85 -3.01 -9.16 9.24
N SER A 86 -3.14 -10.21 8.41
CA SER A 86 -2.94 -10.10 6.96
C SER A 86 -3.87 -9.11 6.22
N ARG A 87 -4.89 -8.56 6.88
CA ARG A 87 -5.80 -7.54 6.35
C ARG A 87 -5.89 -6.30 7.26
N ASN A 88 -4.96 -6.12 8.18
CA ASN A 88 -4.88 -4.98 9.07
C ASN A 88 -3.80 -4.01 8.59
N ASN A 89 -4.17 -2.74 8.42
CA ASN A 89 -3.27 -1.68 7.97
C ASN A 89 -2.77 -0.77 9.11
N ASP A 90 -3.31 -0.92 10.33
CA ASP A 90 -2.89 -0.14 11.52
C ASP A 90 -1.52 -0.55 12.10
N VAL A 91 -0.80 -1.47 11.44
CA VAL A 91 0.50 -2.00 11.88
C VAL A 91 1.59 -1.50 10.95
N ASN A 92 2.74 -1.14 11.52
CA ASN A 92 3.93 -0.87 10.72
C ASN A 92 4.46 -2.17 10.10
N TRP A 93 4.28 -2.34 8.79
CA TRP A 93 4.72 -3.54 8.08
C TRP A 93 6.20 -3.55 7.75
N CYS A 94 6.95 -2.49 8.07
CA CYS A 94 8.41 -2.53 8.15
C CYS A 94 8.94 -3.33 9.36
N MET A 95 8.09 -3.90 10.22
CA MET A 95 8.49 -4.61 11.44
C MET A 95 9.42 -5.81 11.22
N ALA A 96 9.55 -6.32 9.99
CA ALA A 96 10.49 -7.39 9.65
C ALA A 96 11.70 -6.92 8.81
N ASN A 97 11.88 -5.61 8.62
CA ASN A 97 13.04 -5.03 7.97
C ASN A 97 14.20 -4.86 8.98
N THR A 98 15.42 -4.75 8.46
CA THR A 98 16.60 -4.42 9.28
C THR A 98 16.46 -3.05 9.98
N ASP A 99 15.83 -2.09 9.30
CA ASP A 99 15.39 -0.83 9.88
C ASP A 99 13.87 -0.73 9.70
N SER A 100 13.16 -0.69 10.82
CA SER A 100 11.70 -0.67 10.89
C SER A 100 11.09 0.72 10.70
N ASN A 101 11.89 1.75 10.40
CA ASN A 101 11.37 3.08 10.10
C ASN A 101 10.52 3.06 8.82
N TYR A 102 9.25 3.43 8.96
CA TYR A 102 8.29 3.55 7.88
C TYR A 102 8.55 4.82 7.04
N HIS A 103 8.58 4.69 5.71
CA HIS A 103 8.71 5.82 4.79
C HIS A 103 7.42 6.10 4.00
N CYS A 104 6.91 5.11 3.28
CA CYS A 104 5.72 5.17 2.43
C CYS A 104 5.25 3.73 2.09
N SER A 105 4.09 3.57 1.47
CA SER A 105 3.57 2.27 0.99
C SER A 105 3.35 2.27 -0.52
N VAL A 106 3.63 1.13 -1.16
CA VAL A 106 3.29 0.86 -2.57
C VAL A 106 1.98 0.06 -2.67
N SER A 107 1.39 -0.03 -3.86
CA SER A 107 0.31 -0.97 -4.21
C SER A 107 0.75 -1.90 -5.35
N VAL A 108 0.97 -3.17 -5.03
CA VAL A 108 1.38 -4.19 -6.00
C VAL A 108 0.23 -5.15 -6.27
N ILE A 109 -0.20 -5.26 -7.53
CA ILE A 109 -1.22 -6.24 -7.93
C ILE A 109 -0.60 -7.64 -7.88
N LEU A 110 -1.19 -8.54 -7.09
CA LEU A 110 -0.82 -9.95 -7.04
C LEU A 110 -1.61 -10.79 -8.06
N GLY A 111 -2.83 -10.38 -8.37
CA GLY A 111 -3.69 -11.08 -9.32
C GLY A 111 -5.16 -10.69 -9.19
N VAL A 112 -6.02 -11.30 -10.02
CA VAL A 112 -7.48 -11.18 -9.92
C VAL A 112 -7.96 -11.96 -8.70
N ALA A 113 -8.89 -11.38 -7.93
CA ALA A 113 -9.55 -12.09 -6.84
C ALA A 113 -10.62 -13.02 -7.43
N GLU A 114 -10.29 -14.28 -7.60
CA GLU A 114 -11.25 -15.33 -8.00
C GLU A 114 -12.02 -15.83 -6.76
N LYS A 115 -13.30 -16.20 -6.97
CA LYS A 115 -14.19 -16.75 -5.93
C LYS A 115 -14.05 -18.25 -5.80
#